data_AF-A0A914AUY7-F1
#
_entry.id   AF-A0A914AUY7-F1
#
_cell.length_a   1.000
_cell.length_b   1.000
_cell.length_c   1.000
_cell.angle_alpha   90.00
_cell.angle_beta   90.00
_cell.angle_gamma   90.00
#
_symmetry.space_group_name_H-M   'P 1'
#
loop_
_entity.id
_entity.type
_entity.pdbx_description
1 polymer ?
#
loop_
_entity_poly.entity_id
_entity_poly.type
_entity_poly.pdbx_seq_one_letter_code
_entity_poly.pdbx_strand_id
1 'polypeptide(L)'
;MENIVANVEGLRFDLETALEQQIGSQPLPFPGMDKSGAAVCQFYKQHNCSKGPMCPYRHVGGEKSVVCKHWLRGLCKKGDECEFLHQYDMTKMPECFFFTKFGMCSNKECPFLHIDPESKVRDCPWYDRGFCKHGPQCKNRHVRRVMCQNYLNGFCLEGPNCKFQHPKFDLPVLEVKDNIKKIICHTCKEAGHKAVNCPKGSGSWGQQGRQSDRPIGVLGMVDTNAGGGTSQTTGQPQSNGPQNFTGNRPYRNLENIKCFKCGELGHFANKCPKGYMGFLNNVNSDQNQQPNRQ
;
A
#
# COMPACT_ATOMS: atom_id res chain seq x y z
N MET A 1 36.34 -4.24 -39.33
CA MET A 1 36.74 -5.17 -40.41
C MET A 1 36.40 -6.63 -40.05
N GLU A 2 35.98 -6.86 -38.79
CA GLU A 2 36.09 -8.14 -38.11
C GLU A 2 34.90 -9.10 -38.29
N ASN A 3 33.66 -8.65 -38.56
CA ASN A 3 32.51 -9.59 -38.63
C ASN A 3 32.22 -10.15 -40.03
N ILE A 4 32.74 -9.56 -41.12
CA ILE A 4 32.54 -10.07 -42.49
C ILE A 4 33.66 -11.05 -42.88
N VAL A 5 34.90 -10.77 -42.44
CA VAL A 5 36.09 -11.57 -42.76
C VAL A 5 36.23 -12.77 -41.82
N ALA A 6 35.86 -12.62 -40.55
CA ALA A 6 35.96 -13.67 -39.53
C ALA A 6 34.67 -13.73 -38.69
N ASN A 7 33.54 -14.01 -39.34
CA ASN A 7 32.28 -14.20 -38.62
C ASN A 7 32.34 -15.46 -37.75
N VAL A 8 32.11 -15.31 -36.44
CA VAL A 8 32.06 -16.40 -35.47
C VAL A 8 30.63 -16.70 -34.98
N GLU A 9 29.60 -16.06 -35.54
CA GLU A 9 28.20 -16.26 -35.13
C GLU A 9 27.69 -17.70 -35.31
N GLY A 10 28.29 -18.47 -36.23
CA GLY A 10 27.96 -19.88 -36.45
C GLY A 10 28.75 -20.87 -35.58
N LEU A 11 29.73 -20.39 -34.81
CA LEU A 11 30.54 -21.21 -33.93
C LEU A 11 30.00 -21.12 -32.51
N ARG A 12 29.84 -22.28 -31.87
CA ARG A 12 29.51 -22.34 -30.44
C ARG A 12 30.78 -22.60 -29.67
N PHE A 13 31.15 -21.67 -28.81
CA PHE A 13 32.37 -21.82 -28.02
C PHE A 13 32.12 -22.69 -26.79
N ASP A 14 33.15 -23.42 -26.35
CA ASP A 14 33.10 -24.19 -25.10
C ASP A 14 32.79 -23.27 -23.91
N LEU A 15 33.29 -22.03 -23.95
CA LEU A 15 33.01 -21.00 -22.95
C LEU A 15 31.51 -20.70 -22.84
N GLU A 16 30.82 -20.53 -23.97
CA GLU A 16 29.37 -20.25 -23.99
C GLU A 16 28.60 -21.42 -23.38
N THR A 17 28.95 -22.64 -23.79
CA THR A 17 28.34 -23.85 -23.24
C THR A 17 28.59 -23.99 -21.73
N ALA A 18 29.81 -23.71 -21.28
CA ALA A 18 30.17 -23.76 -19.86
C ALA A 18 29.44 -22.69 -19.03
N LEU A 19 29.27 -21.47 -19.56
CA LEU A 19 28.54 -20.38 -18.90
C LEU A 19 27.03 -20.65 -18.83
N GLU A 20 26.42 -21.12 -19.92
CA GLU A 20 24.99 -21.45 -19.98
C GLU A 20 24.64 -22.61 -19.05
N GLN A 21 25.48 -23.65 -19.02
CA GLN A 21 25.29 -24.83 -18.17
C GLN A 21 25.85 -24.64 -16.75
N GLN A 22 26.51 -23.51 -16.49
CA GLN A 22 27.17 -23.18 -15.22
C GLN A 22 28.14 -24.28 -14.74
N ILE A 23 28.84 -24.93 -15.66
CA ILE A 23 29.79 -26.01 -15.38
C ILE A 23 30.96 -25.44 -14.56
N GLY A 24 31.42 -26.20 -13.56
CA GLY A 24 32.57 -25.83 -12.73
C GLY A 24 32.28 -24.80 -11.62
N SER A 25 31.05 -24.33 -11.48
CA SER A 25 30.68 -23.41 -10.41
C SER A 25 30.54 -24.12 -9.06
N GLN A 26 31.53 -23.96 -8.18
CA GLN A 26 31.49 -24.46 -6.81
C GLN A 26 30.52 -23.64 -5.94
N PRO A 27 29.85 -24.25 -4.95
CA PRO A 27 29.01 -23.51 -4.01
C PRO A 27 29.87 -22.50 -3.22
N LEU A 28 29.24 -21.40 -2.81
CA LEU A 28 29.90 -20.39 -1.98
C LEU A 28 30.32 -21.01 -0.63
N PRO A 29 31.47 -20.59 -0.08
CA PRO A 29 31.99 -21.15 1.17
C PRO A 29 31.13 -20.80 2.37
N PHE A 30 30.42 -19.66 2.32
CA PHE A 30 29.57 -19.18 3.42
C PHE A 30 28.18 -18.76 2.92
N PRO A 31 27.10 -19.11 3.64
CA PRO A 31 25.77 -18.59 3.37
C PRO A 31 25.70 -17.06 3.53
N GLY A 32 24.92 -16.39 2.69
CA GLY A 32 24.65 -14.96 2.83
C GLY A 32 25.72 -14.01 2.27
N MET A 33 26.72 -14.52 1.55
CA MET A 33 27.66 -13.69 0.80
C MET A 33 26.93 -12.85 -0.27
N ASP A 34 27.45 -11.66 -0.53
CA ASP A 34 26.90 -10.77 -1.55
C ASP A 34 27.27 -11.27 -2.95
N LYS A 35 26.25 -11.34 -3.81
CA LYS A 35 26.37 -11.85 -5.19
C LYS A 35 26.14 -10.73 -6.20
N SER A 36 26.44 -9.49 -5.80
CA SER A 36 26.08 -8.27 -6.55
C SER A 36 26.81 -8.15 -7.89
N GLY A 37 28.00 -8.75 -8.02
CA GLY A 37 28.76 -8.82 -9.27
C GLY A 37 28.60 -10.13 -10.04
N ALA A 38 27.82 -11.08 -9.52
CA ALA A 38 27.63 -12.37 -10.17
C ALA A 38 26.53 -12.30 -11.25
N ALA A 39 26.68 -13.13 -12.29
CA ALA A 39 25.65 -13.30 -13.31
C ALA A 39 24.34 -13.82 -12.70
N VAL A 40 23.22 -13.56 -13.37
CA VAL A 40 21.91 -14.09 -12.96
C VAL A 40 21.88 -15.60 -13.18
N CYS A 41 21.41 -16.34 -12.17
CA CYS A 41 21.27 -17.78 -12.28
C CYS A 41 20.16 -18.18 -13.26
N GLN A 42 20.53 -18.80 -14.37
CA GLN A 42 19.56 -19.25 -15.38
C GLN A 42 18.67 -20.38 -14.86
N PHE A 43 19.23 -21.32 -14.09
CA PHE A 43 18.46 -22.39 -13.47
C PHE A 43 17.46 -21.88 -12.42
N TYR A 44 17.79 -20.82 -11.69
CA TYR A 44 16.85 -20.23 -10.73
C TYR A 44 15.69 -19.53 -11.44
N LYS A 45 15.97 -18.85 -12.56
CA LYS A 45 14.95 -18.26 -13.43
C LYS A 45 13.97 -19.33 -13.98
N GLN A 46 14.45 -20.56 -14.17
CA GLN A 46 13.67 -21.72 -14.59
C GLN A 46 13.13 -22.55 -13.41
N HIS A 47 13.31 -22.11 -12.16
CA HIS A 47 12.92 -22.82 -10.94
C HIS A 47 13.57 -24.20 -10.71
N ASN A 48 14.72 -24.48 -11.35
CA ASN A 48 15.45 -25.76 -11.27
C ASN A 48 16.84 -25.63 -10.63
N CYS A 49 17.09 -24.59 -9.82
CA CYS A 49 18.38 -24.41 -9.15
C CYS A 49 18.48 -25.27 -7.88
N SER A 50 19.41 -26.22 -7.85
CA SER A 50 19.68 -27.10 -6.70
C SER A 50 20.60 -26.50 -5.63
N LYS A 51 21.29 -25.40 -5.93
CA LYS A 51 22.33 -24.80 -5.05
C LYS A 51 21.77 -23.89 -3.96
N GLY A 52 20.48 -23.56 -4.01
CA GLY A 52 19.79 -22.79 -2.98
C GLY A 52 20.50 -21.47 -2.63
N PRO A 53 20.62 -21.12 -1.33
CA PRO A 53 21.25 -19.86 -0.90
C PRO A 53 22.78 -19.81 -1.09
N MET A 54 23.42 -20.97 -1.29
CA MET A 54 24.87 -21.08 -1.55
C MET A 54 25.21 -21.06 -3.04
N CYS A 55 24.23 -20.81 -3.91
CA CYS A 55 24.46 -20.63 -5.32
C CYS A 55 25.41 -19.43 -5.55
N PRO A 56 26.54 -19.58 -6.28
CA PRO A 56 27.44 -18.47 -6.58
C PRO A 56 26.83 -17.42 -7.51
N TYR A 57 25.74 -17.77 -8.21
CA TYR A 57 25.02 -16.87 -9.09
C TYR A 57 23.88 -16.14 -8.37
N ARG A 58 23.49 -15.01 -8.94
CA ARG A 58 22.47 -14.13 -8.37
C ARG A 58 21.06 -14.69 -8.61
N HIS A 59 20.28 -14.80 -7.55
CA HIS A 59 18.87 -15.20 -7.60
C HIS A 59 17.97 -13.95 -7.62
N VAL A 60 17.28 -13.73 -8.73
CA VAL A 60 16.36 -12.58 -8.87
C VAL A 60 14.94 -13.05 -8.59
N GLY A 61 14.45 -12.80 -7.38
CA GLY A 61 13.06 -13.04 -6.99
C GLY A 61 12.19 -11.78 -7.11
N GLY A 62 11.01 -11.94 -7.72
CA GLY A 62 9.94 -10.94 -7.75
C GLY A 62 10.20 -9.71 -8.61
N GLU A 63 9.13 -8.94 -8.85
CA GLU A 63 9.19 -7.61 -9.45
C GLU A 63 9.53 -6.57 -8.38
N LYS A 64 10.73 -6.02 -8.45
CA LYS A 64 11.18 -4.95 -7.56
C LYS A 64 11.05 -3.60 -8.29
N SER A 65 10.34 -2.66 -7.68
CA SER A 65 9.94 -1.41 -8.33
C SER A 65 10.94 -0.27 -8.20
N VAL A 66 11.73 -0.23 -7.12
CA VAL A 66 12.63 0.90 -6.81
C VAL A 66 14.07 0.42 -6.65
N VAL A 67 15.02 1.14 -7.24
CA VAL A 67 16.46 0.85 -7.15
C VAL A 67 16.99 1.01 -5.73
N CYS A 68 17.81 0.06 -5.29
CA CYS A 68 18.42 0.07 -3.97
C CYS A 68 19.49 1.14 -3.84
N LYS A 69 19.26 2.14 -2.96
CA LYS A 69 20.25 3.19 -2.67
C LYS A 69 21.59 2.67 -2.14
N HIS A 70 21.59 1.54 -1.42
CA HIS A 70 22.80 0.96 -0.83
C HIS A 70 23.62 0.15 -1.85
N TRP A 71 22.95 -0.49 -2.80
CA TRP A 71 23.59 -1.22 -3.89
C TRP A 71 24.32 -0.30 -4.86
N LEU A 72 23.75 0.89 -5.15
CA LEU A 72 24.44 1.91 -5.95
C LEU A 72 25.79 2.35 -5.36
N ARG A 73 25.99 2.15 -4.05
CA ARG A 73 27.25 2.44 -3.35
C ARG A 73 28.11 1.20 -3.09
N GLY A 74 27.67 0.01 -3.50
CA GLY A 74 28.35 -1.25 -3.20
C GLY A 74 28.25 -1.71 -1.74
N LEU A 75 27.33 -1.15 -0.94
CA LEU A 75 27.24 -1.40 0.51
C LEU A 75 26.01 -2.25 0.90
N CYS A 76 25.36 -2.90 -0.06
CA CYS A 76 24.16 -3.69 0.22
C CYS A 76 24.51 -5.06 0.80
N LYS A 77 24.27 -5.24 2.10
CA LYS A 77 24.47 -6.53 2.80
C LYS A 77 23.39 -7.57 2.54
N LYS A 78 22.22 -7.14 2.04
CA LYS A 78 21.06 -8.04 1.84
C LYS A 78 21.18 -8.90 0.59
N GLY A 79 22.15 -8.63 -0.29
CA GLY A 79 22.36 -9.40 -1.52
C GLY A 79 21.06 -9.60 -2.31
N ASP A 80 20.71 -10.85 -2.57
CA ASP A 80 19.52 -11.23 -3.36
C ASP A 80 18.20 -11.03 -2.63
N GLU A 81 18.23 -11.08 -1.30
CA GLU A 81 17.07 -10.90 -0.42
C GLU A 81 16.74 -9.43 -0.19
N CYS A 82 17.43 -8.52 -0.89
CA CYS A 82 17.08 -7.11 -0.86
C CYS A 82 15.70 -6.89 -1.48
N GLU A 83 14.85 -6.17 -0.76
CA GLU A 83 13.51 -5.74 -1.22
C GLU A 83 13.61 -4.75 -2.40
N PHE A 84 14.75 -4.09 -2.55
CA PHE A 84 15.01 -3.09 -3.58
C PHE A 84 15.76 -3.67 -4.78
N LEU A 85 15.53 -3.09 -5.95
CA LEU A 85 16.10 -3.53 -7.23
C LEU A 85 17.62 -3.29 -7.26
N HIS A 86 18.37 -4.35 -7.59
CA HIS A 86 19.81 -4.30 -7.84
C HIS A 86 20.07 -4.26 -9.35
N GLN A 87 19.56 -3.22 -10.00
CA GLN A 87 19.76 -2.93 -11.42
C GLN A 87 19.85 -1.41 -11.57
N TYR A 88 20.65 -0.95 -12.53
CA TYR A 88 20.79 0.47 -12.80
C TYR A 88 19.71 0.89 -13.80
N ASP A 89 18.61 1.41 -13.27
CA ASP A 89 17.47 1.91 -14.06
C ASP A 89 17.12 3.32 -13.55
N MET A 90 17.27 4.34 -14.40
CA MET A 90 17.00 5.74 -14.06
C MET A 90 15.51 6.00 -13.82
N THR A 91 14.63 5.24 -14.47
CA THR A 91 13.17 5.43 -14.35
C THR A 91 12.63 4.97 -13.00
N LYS A 92 13.32 4.00 -12.38
CA LYS A 92 12.97 3.38 -11.10
C LYS A 92 13.83 3.89 -9.95
N MET A 93 14.56 4.98 -10.15
CA MET A 93 15.38 5.57 -9.12
C MET A 93 14.48 6.21 -8.04
N PRO A 94 14.79 6.06 -6.74
CA PRO A 94 14.05 6.78 -5.71
C PRO A 94 14.09 8.31 -5.89
N GLU A 95 13.10 8.99 -5.33
CA GLU A 95 12.99 10.45 -5.31
C GLU A 95 14.18 11.07 -4.56
N CYS A 96 14.67 12.20 -5.05
CA CYS A 96 15.73 12.97 -4.38
C CYS A 96 15.18 13.61 -3.11
N PHE A 97 15.69 13.18 -1.96
CA PHE A 97 15.28 13.71 -0.65
C PHE A 97 15.45 15.24 -0.54
N PHE A 98 16.56 15.78 -1.05
CA PHE A 98 16.84 17.22 -0.97
C PHE A 98 15.89 18.03 -1.84
N PHE A 99 15.60 17.54 -3.05
CA PHE A 99 14.68 18.21 -3.96
C PHE A 99 13.24 18.15 -3.45
N THR A 100 12.75 17.00 -3.01
CA THR A 100 11.38 16.86 -2.49
C THR A 100 11.15 17.69 -1.22
N LYS A 101 12.18 17.88 -0.38
CA LYS A 101 12.04 18.59 0.89
C LYS A 101 12.33 20.09 0.80
N PHE A 102 13.35 20.49 0.05
CA PHE A 102 13.84 21.87 0.00
C PHE A 102 13.63 22.55 -1.36
N GLY A 103 13.14 21.83 -2.37
CA GLY A 103 12.96 22.35 -3.74
C GLY A 103 14.27 22.62 -4.48
N MET A 104 15.42 22.27 -3.90
CA MET A 104 16.73 22.52 -4.46
C MET A 104 17.66 21.34 -4.18
N CYS A 105 18.33 20.85 -5.21
CA CYS A 105 19.39 19.85 -5.10
C CYS A 105 20.74 20.54 -5.35
N SER A 106 21.71 20.30 -4.47
CA SER A 106 23.07 20.88 -4.61
C SER A 106 23.86 20.24 -5.77
N ASN A 107 23.56 18.97 -6.09
CA ASN A 107 24.24 18.22 -7.13
C ASN A 107 23.58 18.45 -8.48
N LYS A 108 24.38 18.87 -9.48
CA LYS A 108 23.92 19.06 -10.87
C LYS A 108 23.59 17.72 -11.55
N GLU A 109 24.45 16.73 -11.37
CA GLU A 109 24.27 15.35 -11.85
C GLU A 109 23.69 14.47 -10.75
N CYS A 110 22.48 14.79 -10.28
CA CYS A 110 21.81 13.98 -9.25
C CYS A 110 21.20 12.72 -9.89
N PRO A 111 21.62 11.49 -9.49
CA PRO A 111 21.03 10.27 -10.05
C PRO A 111 19.55 10.10 -9.68
N PHE A 112 19.11 10.71 -8.57
CA PHE A 112 17.77 10.58 -8.01
C PHE A 112 16.75 11.46 -8.73
N LEU A 113 15.50 11.00 -8.80
CA LEU A 113 14.44 11.72 -9.50
C LEU A 113 14.09 13.04 -8.80
N HIS A 114 14.17 14.15 -9.55
CA HIS A 114 13.68 15.46 -9.14
C HIS A 114 12.20 15.60 -9.55
N ILE A 115 11.30 15.35 -8.61
CA ILE A 115 9.85 15.51 -8.80
C ILE A 115 9.40 16.67 -7.92
N ASP A 116 8.80 17.69 -8.52
CA ASP A 116 8.28 18.83 -7.78
C ASP A 116 7.09 18.39 -6.91
N PRO A 117 7.09 18.66 -5.60
CA PRO A 117 5.95 18.31 -4.73
C PRO A 117 4.63 18.89 -5.22
N GLU A 118 4.64 20.06 -5.85
CA GLU A 118 3.46 20.70 -6.44
C GLU A 118 2.94 19.94 -7.66
N SER A 119 3.83 19.33 -8.45
CA SER A 119 3.45 18.47 -9.60
C SER A 119 2.74 17.19 -9.15
N LYS A 120 3.04 16.69 -7.94
CA LYS A 120 2.45 15.48 -7.33
C LYS A 120 1.02 15.67 -6.83
N VAL A 121 0.61 16.90 -6.54
CA VAL A 121 -0.78 17.21 -6.18
C VAL A 121 -1.67 16.89 -7.39
N ARG A 122 -2.65 16.01 -7.21
CA ARG A 122 -3.57 15.67 -8.32
C ARG A 122 -4.36 16.90 -8.75
N ASP A 123 -4.58 17.02 -10.05
CA ASP A 123 -5.47 18.03 -10.60
C ASP A 123 -6.88 17.83 -10.04
N CYS A 124 -7.56 18.94 -9.75
CA CYS A 124 -8.88 18.89 -9.15
C CYS A 124 -9.93 18.47 -10.18
N PRO A 125 -10.58 17.30 -10.02
CA PRO A 125 -11.58 16.85 -10.99
C PRO A 125 -12.84 17.73 -11.05
N TRP A 126 -13.07 18.57 -10.04
CA TRP A 126 -14.18 19.53 -10.02
C TRP A 126 -13.80 20.81 -10.78
N TYR A 127 -12.57 21.28 -10.62
CA TYR A 127 -12.09 22.46 -11.33
C TYR A 127 -11.94 22.19 -12.84
N ASP A 128 -11.49 20.99 -13.21
CA ASP A 128 -11.41 20.58 -14.63
C ASP A 128 -12.79 20.52 -15.30
N ARG A 129 -13.86 20.35 -14.52
CA ARG A 129 -15.26 20.46 -14.99
C ARG A 129 -15.79 21.90 -15.01
N GLY A 130 -14.94 22.88 -14.69
CA GLY A 130 -15.23 24.31 -14.75
C GLY A 130 -15.33 24.98 -13.39
N PHE A 131 -15.84 24.30 -12.36
CA PHE A 131 -16.02 24.92 -11.04
C PHE A 131 -15.68 23.99 -9.88
N CYS A 132 -14.77 24.43 -9.01
CA CYS A 132 -14.50 23.77 -7.75
C CYS A 132 -15.12 24.56 -6.59
N LYS A 133 -15.99 23.89 -5.82
CA LYS A 133 -16.64 24.46 -4.62
C LYS A 133 -15.67 24.97 -3.55
N HIS A 134 -14.46 24.43 -3.51
CA HIS A 134 -13.43 24.81 -2.54
C HIS A 134 -12.64 26.05 -2.99
N GLY A 135 -12.83 26.52 -4.22
CA GLY A 135 -12.18 27.72 -4.75
C GLY A 135 -10.65 27.69 -4.56
N PRO A 136 -10.02 28.80 -4.17
CA PRO A 136 -8.56 28.87 -3.99
C PRO A 136 -8.05 28.05 -2.79
N GLN A 137 -8.94 27.57 -1.90
CA GLN A 137 -8.57 26.72 -0.76
C GLN A 137 -8.66 25.22 -1.10
N CYS A 138 -8.81 24.86 -2.37
CA CYS A 138 -8.84 23.45 -2.75
C CYS A 138 -7.49 22.78 -2.49
N LYS A 139 -7.54 21.57 -1.91
CA LYS A 139 -6.35 20.74 -1.66
C LYS A 139 -5.74 20.17 -2.94
N ASN A 140 -6.52 20.11 -4.02
CA ASN A 140 -6.10 19.65 -5.33
C ASN A 140 -5.70 20.86 -6.20
N ARG A 141 -4.78 20.63 -7.13
CA ARG A 141 -4.26 21.69 -7.99
C ARG A 141 -5.34 22.17 -8.97
N HIS A 142 -5.51 23.47 -9.08
CA HIS A 142 -6.41 24.11 -10.04
C HIS A 142 -5.60 24.63 -11.23
N VAL A 143 -5.63 23.90 -12.35
CA VAL A 143 -4.96 24.32 -13.59
C VAL A 143 -5.95 25.13 -14.41
N ARG A 144 -5.70 26.44 -14.59
CA ARG A 144 -6.52 27.29 -15.46
C ARG A 144 -6.28 26.92 -16.92
N ARG A 145 -7.31 26.42 -17.59
CA ARG A 145 -7.30 26.09 -19.02
C ARG A 145 -8.36 26.90 -19.75
N VAL A 146 -8.06 27.31 -20.99
CA VAL A 146 -9.05 27.98 -21.85
C VAL A 146 -9.95 26.91 -22.46
N MET A 147 -11.25 26.99 -22.15
CA MET A 147 -12.25 26.06 -22.66
C MET A 147 -12.57 26.34 -24.12
N CYS A 148 -12.79 25.29 -24.90
CA CYS A 148 -13.20 25.42 -26.30
C CYS A 148 -14.64 25.94 -26.39
N GLN A 149 -14.82 27.14 -26.94
CA GLN A 149 -16.16 27.73 -27.10
C GLN A 149 -17.06 26.87 -28.01
N ASN A 150 -16.50 26.32 -29.10
CA ASN A 150 -17.24 25.49 -30.04
C ASN A 150 -17.70 24.17 -29.40
N TYR A 151 -16.85 23.55 -28.56
CA TYR A 151 -17.21 22.36 -27.82
C TYR A 151 -18.24 22.63 -26.71
N LEU A 152 -18.13 23.77 -26.01
CA LEU A 152 -19.13 24.21 -25.04
C LEU A 152 -20.50 24.43 -25.70
N ASN A 153 -20.51 24.91 -26.95
CA ASN A 153 -21.70 25.05 -27.78
C ASN A 153 -22.21 23.71 -28.36
N GLY A 154 -21.57 22.58 -28.04
CA GLY A 154 -21.99 21.22 -28.39
C GLY A 154 -21.26 20.60 -29.59
N PHE A 155 -20.50 21.38 -30.37
CA PHE A 155 -19.88 20.89 -31.60
C PHE A 155 -18.50 21.51 -31.83
N CYS A 156 -17.44 20.74 -31.57
CA CYS A 156 -16.08 21.07 -32.00
C CYS A 156 -15.63 20.12 -33.11
N LEU A 157 -15.36 20.68 -34.29
CA LEU A 157 -14.96 19.93 -35.49
C LEU A 157 -13.59 19.23 -35.33
N GLU A 158 -12.74 19.74 -34.43
CA GLU A 158 -11.41 19.20 -34.16
C GLU A 158 -11.42 17.99 -33.19
N GLY A 159 -12.58 17.70 -32.56
CA GLY A 159 -12.76 16.54 -31.70
C GLY A 159 -11.74 16.49 -30.53
N PRO A 160 -11.18 15.32 -30.18
CA PRO A 160 -10.26 15.18 -29.03
C PRO A 160 -8.90 15.86 -29.23
N ASN A 161 -8.57 16.28 -30.46
CA ASN A 161 -7.30 16.93 -30.79
C ASN A 161 -7.40 18.46 -30.85
N CYS A 162 -8.50 19.04 -30.36
CA CYS A 162 -8.69 20.49 -30.36
C CYS A 162 -7.61 21.20 -29.53
N LYS A 163 -7.15 22.38 -30.00
CA LYS A 163 -6.20 23.23 -29.28
C LYS A 163 -6.71 23.69 -27.91
N PHE A 164 -8.03 23.79 -27.77
CA PHE A 164 -8.69 24.26 -26.55
C PHE A 164 -9.23 23.08 -25.73
N GLN A 165 -9.31 23.25 -24.40
CA GLN A 165 -9.70 22.15 -23.52
C GLN A 165 -11.19 21.81 -23.69
N HIS A 166 -11.48 20.53 -23.83
CA HIS A 166 -12.83 19.97 -23.80
C HIS A 166 -13.11 19.46 -22.37
N PRO A 167 -14.12 20.00 -21.65
CA PRO A 167 -14.53 19.47 -20.36
C PRO A 167 -15.01 18.03 -20.50
N LYS A 168 -14.54 17.15 -19.59
CA LYS A 168 -15.03 15.79 -19.49
C LYS A 168 -16.09 15.75 -18.40
N PHE A 169 -17.37 15.64 -18.80
CA PHE A 169 -18.49 15.59 -17.86
C PHE A 169 -18.74 14.19 -17.30
N ASP A 170 -18.06 13.18 -17.84
CA ASP A 170 -18.12 11.82 -17.30
C ASP A 170 -17.71 11.82 -15.84
N LEU A 171 -18.60 11.31 -14.99
CA LEU A 171 -18.26 11.00 -13.62
C LEU A 171 -17.08 10.03 -13.65
N PRO A 172 -16.02 10.23 -12.84
CA PRO A 172 -15.07 9.17 -12.62
C PRO A 172 -15.88 7.99 -12.10
N VAL A 173 -15.97 6.94 -12.90
CA VAL A 173 -16.40 5.64 -12.42
C VAL A 173 -15.45 5.37 -11.26
N LEU A 174 -15.93 5.53 -10.03
CA LEU A 174 -15.20 5.03 -8.87
C LEU A 174 -14.88 3.60 -9.26
N GLU A 175 -13.60 3.27 -9.36
CA GLU A 175 -13.14 1.91 -9.65
C GLU A 175 -13.49 1.04 -8.44
N VAL A 176 -14.78 0.75 -8.28
CA VAL A 176 -15.34 -0.22 -7.36
C VAL A 176 -15.04 -1.63 -7.89
N LYS A 177 -14.57 -1.74 -9.15
CA LYS A 177 -14.34 -3.01 -9.83
C LYS A 177 -13.17 -3.85 -9.31
N ASP A 178 -12.26 -3.28 -8.51
CA ASP A 178 -11.10 -4.04 -8.01
C ASP A 178 -11.11 -4.34 -6.50
N ASN A 179 -11.93 -3.63 -5.71
CA ASN A 179 -12.00 -3.85 -4.26
C ASN A 179 -13.12 -4.81 -3.84
N ILE A 180 -14.20 -4.97 -4.63
CA ILE A 180 -15.24 -5.98 -4.33
C ILE A 180 -14.69 -7.41 -4.52
N LYS A 181 -13.81 -7.62 -5.50
CA LYS A 181 -13.16 -8.92 -5.76
C LYS A 181 -12.12 -9.32 -4.70
N LYS A 182 -11.66 -8.39 -3.86
CA LYS A 182 -10.68 -8.64 -2.79
C LYS A 182 -11.30 -8.87 -1.41
N ILE A 183 -12.59 -8.58 -1.21
CA ILE A 183 -13.27 -8.92 0.03
C ILE A 183 -13.63 -10.40 0.00
N ILE A 184 -12.79 -11.21 0.63
CA ILE A 184 -12.99 -12.65 0.81
C ILE A 184 -13.62 -12.86 2.18
N CYS A 185 -14.77 -13.54 2.22
CA CYS A 185 -15.45 -13.87 3.47
C CYS A 185 -14.60 -14.83 4.30
N HIS A 186 -14.30 -14.49 5.55
CA HIS A 186 -13.48 -15.34 6.43
C HIS A 186 -14.18 -16.65 6.84
N THR A 187 -15.50 -16.74 6.67
CA THR A 187 -16.32 -17.92 7.04
C THR A 187 -16.46 -18.91 5.88
N CYS A 188 -16.75 -18.44 4.65
CA CYS A 188 -16.96 -19.34 3.49
C CYS A 188 -15.86 -19.23 2.41
N LYS A 189 -14.89 -18.32 2.58
CA LYS A 189 -13.81 -18.04 1.61
C LYS A 189 -14.27 -17.62 0.22
N GLU A 190 -15.54 -17.27 0.05
CA GLU A 190 -16.09 -16.74 -1.19
C GLU A 190 -15.89 -15.21 -1.24
N ALA A 191 -15.61 -14.70 -2.43
CA ALA A 191 -15.44 -13.28 -2.65
C ALA A 191 -16.80 -12.56 -2.76
N GLY A 192 -16.84 -11.29 -2.35
CA GLY A 192 -17.98 -10.39 -2.58
C GLY A 192 -18.84 -10.08 -1.35
N HIS A 193 -18.55 -10.63 -0.16
CA HIS A 193 -19.27 -10.30 1.08
C HIS A 193 -18.41 -10.47 2.34
N LYS A 194 -18.83 -9.85 3.46
CA LYS A 194 -18.16 -9.97 4.78
C LYS A 194 -18.75 -11.13 5.59
N ALA A 195 -17.97 -11.73 6.49
CA ALA A 195 -18.37 -12.86 7.35
C ALA A 195 -19.68 -12.64 8.15
N VAL A 196 -20.00 -11.39 8.48
CA VAL A 196 -21.22 -10.98 9.20
C VAL A 196 -22.48 -11.16 8.34
N ASN A 197 -22.35 -11.05 7.02
CA ASN A 197 -23.45 -11.14 6.05
C ASN A 197 -23.28 -12.39 5.17
N CYS A 198 -22.69 -13.45 5.72
CA CYS A 198 -22.43 -14.68 5.00
C CYS A 198 -23.73 -15.48 4.83
N PRO A 199 -24.19 -15.73 3.58
CA PRO A 199 -25.42 -16.48 3.33
C PRO A 199 -25.34 -17.94 3.80
N LYS A 200 -24.12 -18.46 4.01
CA LYS A 200 -23.89 -19.83 4.52
C LYS A 200 -24.01 -19.97 6.05
N GLY A 201 -24.15 -18.86 6.79
CA GLY A 201 -24.40 -18.86 8.24
C GLY A 201 -23.30 -19.50 9.09
N SER A 202 -23.00 -18.91 10.24
CA SER A 202 -22.15 -19.56 11.24
C SER A 202 -22.87 -20.79 11.82
N GLY A 203 -22.48 -21.98 11.38
CA GLY A 203 -22.90 -23.24 11.97
C GLY A 203 -21.72 -23.96 12.63
N SER A 204 -21.75 -24.04 13.96
CA SER A 204 -21.06 -25.00 14.84
C SER A 204 -19.90 -24.49 15.70
N TRP A 205 -20.27 -23.97 16.89
CA TRP A 205 -19.76 -24.50 18.17
C TRP A 205 -20.96 -24.60 19.14
N GLY A 206 -21.32 -25.82 19.57
CA GLY A 206 -22.32 -26.08 20.64
C GLY A 206 -21.80 -25.57 22.00
N GLN A 207 -22.62 -25.23 22.99
CA GLN A 207 -23.55 -26.13 23.69
C GLN A 207 -24.67 -25.38 24.45
N GLN A 208 -25.82 -26.08 24.53
CA GLN A 208 -26.81 -26.15 25.61
C GLN A 208 -27.79 -24.98 25.87
N GLY A 209 -29.03 -25.21 25.40
CA GLY A 209 -30.19 -25.32 26.30
C GLY A 209 -31.19 -24.16 26.33
N ARG A 210 -32.31 -24.29 25.60
CA ARG A 210 -33.68 -24.38 26.18
C ARG A 210 -34.74 -24.53 25.09
N GLN A 211 -35.74 -25.34 25.42
CA GLN A 211 -36.85 -25.83 24.62
C GLN A 211 -37.99 -24.80 24.46
N SER A 212 -38.96 -25.20 23.62
CA SER A 212 -40.37 -24.76 23.48
C SER A 212 -40.61 -23.54 22.59
N ASP A 213 -41.67 -23.42 21.78
CA ASP A 213 -42.64 -24.35 21.17
C ASP A 213 -43.47 -23.48 20.21
N ARG A 214 -43.48 -23.81 18.91
CA ARG A 214 -44.56 -23.62 17.89
C ARG A 214 -45.11 -22.15 17.65
N PRO A 215 -46.09 -21.91 16.74
CA PRO A 215 -45.81 -21.45 15.37
C PRO A 215 -46.72 -20.31 14.80
N ILE A 216 -46.41 -19.85 13.58
CA ILE A 216 -47.29 -19.38 12.45
C ILE A 216 -48.38 -18.29 12.68
N GLY A 217 -48.37 -17.28 11.79
CA GLY A 217 -49.51 -16.44 11.36
C GLY A 217 -49.02 -15.10 10.75
N VAL A 218 -48.89 -14.90 9.42
CA VAL A 218 -49.90 -14.68 8.35
C VAL A 218 -50.51 -13.26 8.37
N LEU A 219 -50.42 -12.60 7.19
CA LEU A 219 -51.05 -11.35 6.70
C LEU A 219 -50.52 -10.03 7.28
N GLY A 220 -50.28 -8.94 6.53
CA GLY A 220 -50.57 -8.58 5.15
C GLY A 220 -50.99 -7.09 5.09
N MET A 221 -50.47 -6.33 4.12
CA MET A 221 -51.03 -5.07 3.56
C MET A 221 -51.04 -3.84 4.51
N VAL A 222 -50.90 -2.56 4.13
CA VAL A 222 -50.99 -1.78 2.88
C VAL A 222 -50.29 -0.41 3.10
N ASP A 223 -49.87 0.22 2.01
CA ASP A 223 -49.41 1.62 1.93
C ASP A 223 -50.54 2.64 2.22
N THR A 224 -50.20 3.79 2.83
CA THR A 224 -50.91 5.07 2.61
C THR A 224 -49.99 6.28 2.87
N ASN A 225 -50.30 7.36 2.16
CA ASN A 225 -49.48 8.51 1.78
C ASN A 225 -49.91 9.80 2.55
N ALA A 226 -49.20 10.92 2.27
CA ALA A 226 -49.46 12.34 2.62
C ALA A 226 -48.93 12.83 4.00
N GLY A 227 -48.42 14.05 4.20
CA GLY A 227 -48.20 15.29 3.43
C GLY A 227 -47.85 16.40 4.45
N GLY A 228 -46.78 17.20 4.26
CA GLY A 228 -46.83 18.66 4.06
C GLY A 228 -47.05 19.53 5.32
N GLY A 229 -46.15 20.51 5.60
CA GLY A 229 -46.45 21.64 6.50
C GLY A 229 -45.26 22.38 7.15
N THR A 230 -45.14 23.66 6.82
CA THR A 230 -44.18 24.71 7.25
C THR A 230 -44.40 25.26 8.67
N SER A 231 -43.37 25.84 9.34
CA SER A 231 -43.40 27.13 10.09
C SER A 231 -42.04 27.51 10.73
N GLN A 232 -41.77 28.83 10.78
CA GLN A 232 -40.60 29.53 11.34
C GLN A 232 -40.72 29.73 12.88
N THR A 233 -39.60 29.83 13.62
CA THR A 233 -39.20 31.00 14.49
C THR A 233 -38.04 30.67 15.48
N THR A 234 -36.99 31.51 15.43
CA THR A 234 -36.08 32.02 16.50
C THR A 234 -35.42 31.14 17.57
N GLY A 235 -34.07 31.23 17.65
CA GLY A 235 -33.26 30.98 18.86
C GLY A 235 -31.84 30.41 18.61
N GLN A 236 -30.77 31.19 18.79
CA GLN A 236 -29.37 30.72 18.93
C GLN A 236 -29.08 30.24 20.39
N PRO A 237 -27.84 29.82 20.77
CA PRO A 237 -27.13 28.61 20.40
C PRO A 237 -26.63 27.83 21.65
N GLN A 238 -26.66 26.49 21.68
CA GLN A 238 -25.92 25.74 22.72
C GLN A 238 -25.24 24.47 22.18
N SER A 239 -23.95 24.40 22.49
CA SER A 239 -23.04 23.28 22.31
C SER A 239 -23.56 22.01 22.99
N ASN A 240 -23.60 20.89 22.28
CA ASN A 240 -23.64 19.58 22.92
C ASN A 240 -22.94 18.51 22.08
N GLY A 241 -22.12 17.73 22.77
CA GLY A 241 -21.21 16.73 22.22
C GLY A 241 -21.91 15.51 21.62
N PRO A 242 -21.16 14.62 20.96
CA PRO A 242 -21.75 13.46 20.33
C PRO A 242 -22.11 12.38 21.37
N GLN A 243 -23.33 11.92 21.17
CA GLN A 243 -24.12 10.94 21.92
C GLN A 243 -23.46 9.57 22.06
N ASN A 244 -23.78 8.95 23.19
CA ASN A 244 -23.49 7.58 23.60
C ASN A 244 -24.07 6.55 22.62
N PHE A 245 -23.23 5.62 22.14
CA PHE A 245 -23.68 4.29 21.73
C PHE A 245 -23.30 3.29 22.81
N THR A 246 -24.30 2.89 23.58
CA THR A 246 -24.26 1.83 24.59
C THR A 246 -24.17 0.48 23.89
N GLY A 247 -22.96 -0.03 23.75
CA GLY A 247 -22.66 -1.40 23.31
C GLY A 247 -21.91 -2.14 24.41
N ASN A 248 -22.64 -2.96 25.15
CA ASN A 248 -22.19 -3.81 26.25
C ASN A 248 -20.90 -4.59 25.90
N ARG A 249 -19.75 -4.15 26.42
CA ARG A 249 -18.49 -4.92 26.42
C ARG A 249 -18.20 -5.36 27.85
N PRO A 250 -17.78 -6.61 28.07
CA PRO A 250 -17.47 -7.09 29.42
C PRO A 250 -16.40 -6.20 30.04
N TYR A 251 -16.72 -5.68 31.21
CA TYR A 251 -15.92 -4.75 31.99
C TYR A 251 -14.58 -5.43 32.34
N ARG A 252 -13.52 -5.17 31.57
CA ARG A 252 -12.16 -5.45 32.06
C ARG A 252 -11.85 -4.34 33.05
N ASN A 253 -11.85 -4.69 34.34
CA ASN A 253 -11.46 -3.80 35.43
C ASN A 253 -10.16 -3.06 35.05
N LEU A 254 -10.23 -1.72 35.09
CA LEU A 254 -9.17 -0.83 34.62
C LEU A 254 -7.84 -1.11 35.33
N GLU A 255 -7.90 -1.60 36.56
CA GLU A 255 -6.79 -2.00 37.43
C GLU A 255 -5.93 -3.15 36.89
N ASN A 256 -6.45 -3.99 35.97
CA ASN A 256 -5.69 -5.12 35.41
C ASN A 256 -5.18 -4.85 33.98
N ILE A 257 -5.39 -3.64 33.45
CA ILE A 257 -4.96 -3.28 32.10
C ILE A 257 -3.56 -2.66 32.16
N LYS A 258 -2.58 -3.40 31.64
CA LYS A 258 -1.19 -2.97 31.50
C LYS A 258 -1.03 -2.03 30.31
N CYS A 259 -0.49 -0.85 30.56
CA CYS A 259 -0.17 0.12 29.53
C CYS A 259 1.00 -0.38 28.66
N PHE A 260 0.77 -0.51 27.35
CA PHE A 260 1.80 -0.95 26.39
C PHE A 260 2.98 0.03 26.23
N LYS A 261 2.89 1.25 26.76
CA LYS A 261 3.99 2.24 26.68
C LYS A 261 4.91 2.22 27.90
N CYS A 262 4.35 2.08 29.11
CA CYS A 262 5.12 2.17 30.35
C CYS A 262 5.09 0.91 31.22
N GLY A 263 4.29 -0.09 30.87
CA GLY A 263 4.19 -1.35 31.62
C GLY A 263 3.39 -1.28 32.93
N GLU A 264 2.86 -0.11 33.29
CA GLU A 264 2.06 0.08 34.53
C GLU A 264 0.59 -0.29 34.31
N LEU A 265 -0.06 -0.75 35.37
CA LEU A 265 -1.47 -1.13 35.37
C LEU A 265 -2.37 0.09 35.64
N GLY A 266 -3.64 0.05 35.23
CA GLY A 266 -4.62 1.11 35.57
C GLY A 266 -4.94 2.11 34.47
N HIS A 267 -4.31 2.03 33.28
CA HIS A 267 -4.61 2.95 32.17
C HIS A 267 -4.26 2.39 30.79
N PHE A 268 -4.95 2.90 29.76
CA PHE A 268 -4.67 2.56 28.36
C PHE A 268 -3.55 3.42 27.77
N ALA A 269 -2.81 2.89 26.80
CA ALA A 269 -1.66 3.54 26.15
C ALA A 269 -1.94 4.94 25.57
N ASN A 270 -3.20 5.24 25.23
CA ASN A 270 -3.63 6.53 24.70
C ASN A 270 -3.81 7.60 25.78
N LYS A 271 -3.88 7.21 27.06
CA LYS A 271 -4.00 8.09 28.22
C LYS A 271 -2.81 7.91 29.17
N CYS A 272 -1.65 7.54 28.63
CA CYS A 272 -0.45 7.32 29.43
C CYS A 272 0.09 8.66 29.95
N PRO A 273 0.21 8.85 31.28
CA PRO A 273 0.70 10.09 31.87
C PRO A 273 2.17 10.36 31.54
N LYS A 274 2.94 9.33 31.15
CA LYS A 274 4.35 9.45 30.75
C LYS A 274 4.55 9.92 29.29
N GLY A 275 3.46 10.20 28.56
CA GLY A 275 3.52 10.72 27.19
C GLY A 275 4.19 9.75 26.18
N TYR A 276 4.62 10.29 25.04
CA TYR A 276 5.22 9.51 23.94
C TYR A 276 6.58 8.86 24.29
N MET A 277 7.23 9.32 25.36
CA MET A 277 8.57 8.87 25.80
C MET A 277 8.56 7.79 26.90
N GLY A 278 7.41 7.21 27.25
CA GLY A 278 7.30 6.23 28.35
C GLY A 278 8.09 4.92 28.17
N PHE A 279 8.59 4.64 26.97
CA PHE A 279 9.31 3.41 26.61
C PHE A 279 10.75 3.32 27.16
N LEU A 280 11.36 4.44 27.56
CA LEU A 280 12.77 4.49 27.95
C LEU A 280 13.03 4.14 29.42
N ASN A 281 12.01 4.15 30.27
CA ASN A 281 12.20 3.98 31.72
C ASN A 281 12.18 2.52 32.21
N ASN A 282 11.96 1.53 31.34
CA ASN A 282 11.79 0.13 31.76
C ASN A 282 13.01 -0.77 31.49
N VAL A 283 14.20 -0.19 31.27
CA VAL A 283 15.42 -0.95 30.93
C VAL A 283 16.29 -1.25 32.16
N ASN A 284 15.95 -0.76 33.37
CA ASN A 284 16.85 -0.83 34.53
C ASN A 284 16.43 -1.74 35.69
N SER A 285 15.46 -2.66 35.52
CA SER A 285 15.01 -3.53 36.62
C SER A 285 15.23 -5.03 36.46
N ASP A 286 15.72 -5.53 35.32
CA ASP A 286 15.88 -6.99 35.08
C ASP A 286 17.35 -7.46 34.98
N GLN A 287 18.24 -6.96 35.85
CA GLN A 287 19.64 -7.43 35.93
C GLN A 287 20.08 -7.91 37.32
N ASN A 288 19.18 -8.43 38.16
CA ASN A 288 19.64 -9.10 39.38
C ASN A 288 18.78 -10.29 39.78
N GLN A 289 19.04 -11.45 39.15
CA GLN A 289 18.85 -12.79 39.73
C GLN A 289 19.43 -13.87 38.79
N GLN A 290 20.71 -14.18 38.95
CA GLN A 290 21.25 -15.49 38.56
C GLN A 290 21.20 -16.41 39.78
N PRO A 291 20.65 -17.64 39.68
CA PRO A 291 20.83 -18.63 40.73
C PRO A 291 22.21 -19.28 40.62
N ASN A 292 22.95 -19.17 41.71
CA ASN A 292 24.24 -19.81 41.96
C ASN A 292 24.06 -21.35 41.92
N ARG A 293 24.79 -22.05 41.04
CA ARG A 293 24.96 -23.51 41.09
C ARG A 293 26.46 -23.81 41.21
N GLN A 294 26.85 -24.29 42.38
CA GLN A 294 27.98 -25.19 42.58
C GLN A 294 27.61 -26.58 42.05
#